data_AF-A0AAD5YF05-F1
#
_entry.id   AF-A0AAD5YF05-F1
#
_cell.length_a   1.000
_cell.length_b   1.000
_cell.length_c   1.000
_cell.angle_alpha   90.00
_cell.angle_beta   90.00
_cell.angle_gamma   90.00
#
_symmetry.space_group_name_H-M   'P 1'
#
loop_
_entity.id
_entity.type
_entity.pdbx_description
1 polymer ?
#
loop_
_entity_poly.entity_id
_entity_poly.type
_entity_poly.pdbx_seq_one_letter_code
_entity_poly.pdbx_strand_id
1 'polypeptide(L)'
;MAASDSNLSLPFFNPDCPCCVEEIGLGNSPLPKPTIGKHRHPVSDPNESLRNELTQCQNCWVSKGPGVTFSRCSACKVDLYCSKECQKQAWPSHKEKCKLNRRTLISENNPLKCLQKFTSKHRPVLADAAVRALDLSLDIERSLQFVLAVFLRRRQDSQRSETSFFATGAEVLPFEAFPSPRCEEFKDQIRKVDEGHKKSGMDGGLFVVLMCLEESTMNVAPVGFSRDALYPPGTPWKEFLFSHLNEGVVN
;
A
#
# COMPACT_ATOMS: atom_id res chain seq x y z
N MET A 1 -8.74 -15.08 24.34
CA MET A 1 -8.64 -13.68 24.80
C MET A 1 -7.79 -12.94 23.79
N ALA A 2 -8.39 -12.08 22.97
CA ALA A 2 -7.71 -11.42 21.87
C ALA A 2 -7.05 -10.13 22.39
N ALA A 3 -5.73 -10.05 22.32
CA ALA A 3 -4.99 -8.83 22.62
C ALA A 3 -5.40 -7.76 21.61
N SER A 4 -5.88 -6.64 22.14
CA SER A 4 -6.28 -5.43 21.43
C SER A 4 -5.19 -4.37 21.59
N ASP A 5 -3.93 -4.78 21.42
CA ASP A 5 -2.79 -3.86 21.46
C ASP A 5 -2.45 -3.42 20.05
N SER A 6 -3.31 -2.57 19.49
CA SER A 6 -3.13 -1.93 18.18
C SER A 6 -2.57 -0.51 18.33
N ASN A 7 -1.48 -0.36 19.07
CA ASN A 7 -0.70 0.87 18.97
C ASN A 7 0.26 0.71 17.79
N LEU A 8 -0.03 1.43 16.70
CA LEU A 8 0.88 1.62 15.57
C LEU A 8 2.05 2.54 16.00
N SER A 9 2.76 2.16 17.06
CA SER A 9 3.96 2.86 17.49
C SER A 9 5.14 2.41 16.64
N LEU A 10 5.77 3.37 15.98
CA LEU A 10 7.06 3.16 15.33
C LEU A 10 8.12 3.61 16.36
N PRO A 11 9.09 2.76 16.73
CA PRO A 11 10.08 3.08 17.76
C PRO A 11 10.98 4.25 17.38
N PHE A 12 11.05 4.59 16.08
CA PHE A 12 11.78 5.74 15.56
C PHE A 12 10.96 7.03 15.50
N PHE A 13 9.64 6.98 15.75
CA PHE A 13 8.77 8.15 15.73
C PHE A 13 8.05 8.28 17.07
N ASN A 14 8.40 9.31 17.83
CA ASN A 14 7.69 9.66 19.05
C ASN A 14 6.47 10.53 18.70
N PRO A 15 5.23 10.06 18.89
CA PRO A 15 4.02 10.85 18.61
C PRO A 15 3.90 12.11 19.48
N ASP A 16 4.66 12.19 20.58
CA ASP A 16 4.75 13.37 21.44
C ASP A 16 5.92 14.30 21.08
N CYS A 17 6.81 13.95 20.13
CA CYS A 17 7.83 14.88 19.62
C CYS A 17 7.24 15.76 18.52
N PRO A 18 7.27 17.10 18.65
CA PRO A 18 6.88 18.01 17.57
C PRO A 18 7.63 17.74 16.26
N CYS A 19 8.91 17.35 16.35
CA CYS A 19 9.75 16.96 15.22
C CYS A 19 9.18 15.77 14.43
N CYS A 20 8.89 14.67 15.12
CA CYS A 20 8.35 13.47 14.51
C CYS A 20 6.93 13.72 13.99
N VAL A 21 6.14 14.51 14.73
CA VAL A 21 4.78 14.90 14.34
C VAL A 21 4.77 15.70 13.03
N GLU A 22 5.77 16.56 12.81
CA GLU A 22 5.96 17.27 11.55
C GLU A 22 6.43 16.34 10.42
N GLU A 23 7.40 15.45 10.68
CA GLU A 23 7.93 14.49 9.70
C GLU A 23 6.88 13.47 9.20
N ILE A 24 6.05 12.93 10.10
CA ILE A 24 4.95 12.01 9.74
C ILE A 24 3.67 12.78 9.34
N GLY A 25 3.69 14.10 9.49
CA GLY A 25 2.58 15.00 9.16
C GLY A 25 1.31 14.80 9.98
N LEU A 26 1.44 14.37 11.25
CA LEU A 26 0.34 14.28 12.23
C LEU A 26 0.03 15.62 12.94
N GLY A 27 0.77 16.69 12.63
CA GLY A 27 0.57 18.00 13.24
C GLY A 27 -0.77 18.65 12.89
N ASN A 28 -1.10 19.75 13.59
CA ASN A 28 -2.24 20.61 13.29
C ASN A 28 -2.06 21.43 11.99
N SER A 29 -1.00 21.15 11.21
CA SER A 29 -0.78 21.78 9.92
C SER A 29 -1.99 21.53 9.02
N PRO A 30 -2.51 22.59 8.35
CA PRO A 30 -3.66 22.45 7.48
C PRO A 30 -3.36 21.42 6.39
N LEU A 31 -4.31 20.51 6.17
CA LEU A 31 -4.22 19.53 5.08
C LEU A 31 -4.00 20.27 3.75
N PRO A 32 -3.16 19.74 2.85
CA PRO A 32 -2.99 20.32 1.53
C PRO A 32 -4.35 20.43 0.85
N LYS A 33 -4.69 21.63 0.35
CA LYS A 33 -5.93 21.83 -0.39
C LYS A 33 -5.86 21.00 -1.66
N PRO A 34 -6.89 20.20 -1.99
CA PRO A 34 -6.92 19.51 -3.26
C PRO A 34 -6.82 20.53 -4.40
N THR A 35 -5.83 20.39 -5.28
CA THR A 35 -5.74 21.20 -6.49
C THR A 35 -6.86 20.76 -7.42
N ILE A 36 -7.96 21.53 -7.46
CA ILE A 36 -9.08 21.28 -8.39
C ILE A 36 -8.62 21.67 -9.79
N GLY A 37 -7.88 20.78 -10.44
CA GLY A 37 -7.59 20.87 -11.86
C GLY A 37 -8.89 20.73 -12.65
N LYS A 38 -9.06 21.53 -13.72
CA LYS A 38 -10.19 21.41 -14.65
C LYS A 38 -10.25 20.05 -15.36
N HIS A 39 -9.16 19.29 -15.32
CA HIS A 39 -9.01 17.97 -15.93
C HIS A 39 -8.47 16.98 -14.91
N ARG A 40 -8.87 15.70 -15.03
CA ARG A 40 -8.27 14.60 -14.27
C ARG A 40 -6.77 14.54 -14.57
N HIS A 41 -5.95 14.32 -13.54
CA HIS A 41 -4.56 13.96 -13.77
C HIS A 41 -4.51 12.69 -14.63
N PRO A 42 -3.68 12.59 -15.69
CA PRO A 42 -3.65 11.44 -16.59
C PRO A 42 -3.52 10.09 -15.87
N VAL A 43 -2.67 10.04 -14.83
CA VAL A 43 -2.43 8.84 -13.99
C VAL A 43 -3.63 8.47 -13.09
N SER A 44 -4.66 9.32 -13.02
CA SER A 44 -5.90 9.09 -12.25
C SER A 44 -7.08 8.72 -13.12
N ASP A 45 -6.87 8.44 -14.41
CA ASP A 45 -7.93 7.90 -15.28
C ASP A 45 -8.43 6.56 -14.67
N PRO A 46 -9.73 6.43 -14.32
CA PRO A 46 -10.28 5.14 -13.89
C PRO A 46 -10.14 4.03 -14.94
N ASN A 47 -9.89 4.38 -16.20
CA ASN A 47 -9.61 3.45 -17.30
C ASN A 47 -8.11 3.17 -17.52
N GLU A 48 -7.21 3.70 -16.67
CA GLU A 48 -5.78 3.42 -16.73
C GLU A 48 -5.53 1.90 -16.68
N SER A 49 -4.99 1.33 -17.75
CA SER A 49 -4.87 -0.13 -17.91
C SER A 49 -3.92 -0.72 -16.86
N LEU A 50 -2.88 0.03 -16.49
CA LEU A 50 -1.91 -0.35 -15.46
C LEU A 50 -2.58 -0.65 -14.11
N ARG A 51 -3.66 0.05 -13.75
CA ARG A 51 -4.38 -0.22 -12.49
C ARG A 51 -5.02 -1.60 -12.48
N ASN A 52 -5.60 -2.01 -13.61
CA ASN A 52 -6.18 -3.33 -13.76
C ASN A 52 -5.09 -4.41 -13.88
N GLU A 53 -4.01 -4.15 -14.62
CA GLU A 53 -2.89 -5.08 -14.81
C GLU A 53 -2.17 -5.35 -13.48
N LEU A 54 -1.94 -4.33 -12.66
CA LEU A 54 -1.29 -4.44 -11.34
C LEU A 54 -2.23 -4.95 -10.23
N THR A 55 -3.47 -5.33 -10.54
CA THR A 55 -4.31 -6.05 -9.58
C THR A 55 -3.72 -7.43 -9.34
N GLN A 56 -3.51 -7.81 -8.07
CA GLN A 56 -2.77 -9.02 -7.71
C GLN A 56 -3.59 -10.06 -6.94
N CYS A 57 -3.25 -11.33 -7.16
CA CYS A 57 -3.75 -12.46 -6.38
C CYS A 57 -3.33 -12.29 -4.91
N GLN A 58 -4.28 -12.47 -3.99
CA GLN A 58 -4.03 -12.32 -2.55
C GLN A 58 -3.27 -13.50 -1.92
N ASN A 59 -2.93 -14.52 -2.71
CA ASN A 59 -2.11 -15.66 -2.28
C ASN A 59 -0.71 -15.61 -2.88
N CYS A 60 -0.63 -15.59 -4.22
CA CYS A 60 0.63 -15.72 -4.95
C CYS A 60 1.15 -14.41 -5.55
N TRP A 61 0.43 -13.31 -5.38
CA TRP A 61 0.81 -11.95 -5.82
C TRP A 61 1.01 -11.76 -7.32
N VAL A 62 0.75 -12.80 -8.14
CA VAL A 62 0.70 -12.68 -9.60
C VAL A 62 -0.29 -11.59 -9.98
N SER A 63 0.14 -10.71 -10.90
CA SER A 63 -0.64 -9.63 -11.50
C SER A 63 -1.64 -10.15 -12.52
N LYS A 64 -2.75 -9.42 -12.73
CA LYS A 64 -3.84 -9.76 -13.68
C LYS A 64 -3.42 -9.48 -15.14
N GLY A 65 -2.16 -9.71 -15.49
CA GLY A 65 -1.60 -9.47 -16.82
C GLY A 65 -2.34 -10.24 -17.92
N PRO A 66 -1.90 -10.11 -19.19
CA PRO A 66 -2.60 -10.68 -20.34
C PRO A 66 -2.98 -12.16 -20.15
N GLY A 67 -4.27 -12.48 -20.30
CA GLY A 67 -4.79 -13.85 -20.18
C GLY A 67 -5.07 -14.35 -18.77
N VAL A 68 -4.75 -13.59 -17.71
CA VAL A 68 -5.01 -14.01 -16.32
C VAL A 68 -6.36 -13.47 -15.83
N THR A 69 -7.26 -14.37 -15.41
CA THR A 69 -8.55 -13.99 -14.84
C THR A 69 -8.58 -14.24 -13.33
N PHE A 70 -9.19 -13.31 -12.59
CA PHE A 70 -9.30 -13.42 -11.14
C PHE A 70 -10.74 -13.62 -10.71
N SER A 71 -10.91 -14.45 -9.68
CA SER A 71 -12.18 -14.65 -8.99
C SER A 71 -12.16 -13.97 -7.63
N ARG A 72 -13.22 -13.23 -7.31
CA ARG A 72 -13.43 -12.69 -5.95
C ARG A 72 -13.84 -13.81 -5.01
N CYS A 73 -13.37 -13.74 -3.77
CA CYS A 73 -13.90 -14.57 -2.68
C CYS A 73 -15.42 -14.47 -2.66
N SER A 74 -16.12 -15.60 -2.80
CA SER A 74 -17.58 -15.64 -2.89
C SER A 74 -18.27 -15.11 -1.65
N ALA A 75 -17.61 -15.18 -0.48
CA ALA A 75 -18.16 -14.77 0.80
C ALA A 75 -17.96 -13.27 1.09
N CYS A 76 -16.73 -12.75 0.97
CA CYS A 76 -16.45 -11.35 1.30
C CYS A 76 -16.45 -10.39 0.10
N LYS A 77 -16.32 -10.89 -1.13
CA LYS A 77 -16.24 -10.09 -2.38
C LYS A 77 -15.08 -9.07 -2.42
N VAL A 78 -14.14 -9.13 -1.48
CA VAL A 78 -12.98 -8.22 -1.40
C VAL A 78 -11.74 -8.88 -2.02
N ASP A 79 -11.26 -9.97 -1.44
CA ASP A 79 -10.00 -10.60 -1.86
C ASP A 79 -10.15 -11.31 -3.21
N LEU A 80 -9.13 -11.17 -4.07
CA LEU A 80 -9.06 -11.71 -5.42
C LEU A 80 -8.04 -12.84 -5.50
N TYR A 81 -8.36 -13.88 -6.26
CA TYR A 81 -7.48 -15.03 -6.47
C TYR A 81 -7.44 -15.41 -7.95
N CYS A 82 -6.26 -15.78 -8.45
CA CYS A 82 -6.09 -16.27 -9.83
C CYS A 82 -6.61 -17.70 -10.02
N SER A 83 -6.79 -18.47 -8.94
CA SER A 83 -7.32 -19.84 -8.99
C SER A 83 -8.00 -20.25 -7.68
N LYS A 84 -8.79 -21.34 -7.74
CA LYS A 84 -9.41 -21.94 -6.54
C LYS A 84 -8.35 -22.49 -5.58
N GLU A 85 -7.23 -22.96 -6.12
CA GLU A 85 -6.08 -23.48 -5.38
C GLU A 85 -5.43 -22.35 -4.57
N CYS A 86 -5.20 -21.19 -5.19
CA CYS A 86 -4.70 -20.00 -4.49
C CYS A 86 -5.66 -19.53 -3.39
N GLN A 87 -6.97 -19.58 -3.63
CA GLN A 87 -7.96 -19.26 -2.59
C GLN A 87 -7.89 -20.23 -1.40
N LYS A 88 -7.73 -21.54 -1.65
CA LYS A 88 -7.61 -22.56 -0.59
C LYS A 88 -6.32 -22.39 0.20
N GLN A 89 -5.20 -22.13 -0.47
CA GLN A 89 -3.90 -21.92 0.17
C GLN A 89 -3.89 -20.66 1.05
N ALA A 90 -4.56 -19.59 0.61
CA ALA A 90 -4.70 -18.38 1.40
C ALA A 90 -5.70 -18.51 2.55
N TRP A 91 -6.52 -19.58 2.62
CA TRP A 91 -7.60 -19.67 3.62
C TRP A 91 -7.14 -19.51 5.09
N PRO A 92 -6.02 -20.12 5.53
CA PRO A 92 -5.56 -19.96 6.92
C PRO A 92 -5.35 -18.49 7.33
N SER A 93 -4.75 -17.67 6.46
CA SER A 93 -4.54 -16.23 6.70
C SER A 93 -5.77 -15.39 6.34
N HIS A 94 -6.54 -15.79 5.33
CA HIS A 94 -7.70 -15.06 4.85
C HIS A 94 -8.93 -15.22 5.76
N LYS A 95 -9.09 -16.32 6.51
CA LYS A 95 -10.32 -16.63 7.25
C LYS A 95 -10.80 -15.48 8.16
N GLU A 96 -9.91 -14.94 8.98
CA GLU A 96 -10.25 -13.83 9.88
C GLU A 96 -10.46 -12.53 9.09
N LYS A 97 -9.61 -12.25 8.09
CA LYS A 97 -9.79 -11.11 7.16
C LYS A 97 -11.14 -11.19 6.43
N CYS A 98 -11.58 -12.37 6.04
CA CYS A 98 -12.85 -12.64 5.37
C CYS A 98 -14.02 -12.31 6.29
N LYS A 99 -13.96 -12.75 7.55
CA LYS A 99 -14.97 -12.46 8.58
C LYS A 99 -15.08 -10.96 8.83
N LEU A 100 -13.94 -10.26 8.94
CA LEU A 100 -13.90 -8.81 9.08
C LEU A 100 -14.49 -8.12 7.85
N ASN A 101 -14.02 -8.47 6.65
CA ASN A 101 -14.50 -7.93 5.39
C ASN A 101 -16.02 -8.09 5.25
N ARG A 102 -16.58 -9.25 5.64
CA ARG A 102 -18.04 -9.47 5.60
C ARG A 102 -18.82 -8.57 6.55
N ARG A 103 -18.27 -8.23 7.72
CA ARG A 103 -18.88 -7.28 8.66
C ARG A 103 -18.82 -5.85 8.12
N THR A 104 -17.74 -5.51 7.42
CA THR A 104 -17.50 -4.16 6.88
C THR A 104 -18.15 -3.90 5.52
N LEU A 105 -18.72 -4.92 4.86
CA LEU A 105 -19.56 -4.73 3.66
C LEU A 105 -20.77 -3.81 3.90
N ILE A 106 -21.18 -3.64 5.16
CA ILE A 106 -22.34 -2.85 5.58
C ILE A 106 -21.99 -1.35 5.76
N SER A 107 -20.71 -0.99 5.90
CA SER A 107 -20.27 0.40 6.09
C SER A 107 -19.25 0.82 5.02
N GLU A 108 -19.69 1.64 4.06
CA GLU A 108 -18.82 2.21 3.01
C GLU A 108 -17.69 3.09 3.57
N ASN A 109 -17.85 3.58 4.80
CA ASN A 109 -16.90 4.43 5.51
C ASN A 109 -15.91 3.67 6.39
N ASN A 110 -15.81 2.34 6.30
CA ASN A 110 -14.78 1.60 7.03
C ASN A 110 -13.35 2.09 6.65
N PRO A 111 -12.52 2.52 7.62
CA PRO A 111 -11.13 2.97 7.41
C PRO A 111 -10.30 2.06 6.52
N LEU A 112 -10.22 0.77 6.88
CA LEU A 112 -9.40 -0.21 6.18
C LEU A 112 -9.87 -0.44 4.74
N LYS A 113 -11.19 -0.50 4.51
CA LYS A 113 -11.75 -0.65 3.17
C LYS A 113 -11.46 0.56 2.28
N CYS A 114 -11.56 1.76 2.85
CA CYS A 114 -11.16 2.98 2.16
C CYS A 114 -9.68 2.94 1.82
N LEU A 115 -8.83 2.57 2.79
CA LEU A 115 -7.39 2.53 2.60
C LEU A 115 -6.96 1.51 1.55
N GLN A 116 -7.62 0.35 1.49
CA GLN A 116 -7.40 -0.65 0.45
C GLN A 116 -7.78 -0.13 -0.94
N LYS A 117 -8.91 0.58 -1.06
CA LYS A 117 -9.33 1.19 -2.33
C LYS A 117 -8.40 2.32 -2.77
N PHE A 118 -7.95 3.16 -1.83
CA PHE A 118 -6.94 4.19 -2.06
C PHE A 118 -5.63 3.54 -2.54
N THR A 119 -5.14 2.53 -1.82
CA THR A 119 -3.94 1.77 -2.21
C THR A 119 -4.08 1.18 -3.61
N SER A 120 -5.22 0.54 -3.92
CA SER A 120 -5.45 -0.06 -5.24
C SER A 120 -5.48 0.98 -6.36
N LYS A 121 -6.02 2.18 -6.11
CA LYS A 121 -5.98 3.30 -7.06
C LYS A 121 -4.56 3.76 -7.32
N HIS A 122 -3.76 3.92 -6.28
CA HIS A 122 -2.44 4.52 -6.38
C HIS A 122 -1.30 3.50 -6.54
N ARG A 123 -1.61 2.21 -6.71
CA ARG A 123 -0.63 1.12 -6.78
C ARG A 123 0.49 1.34 -7.81
N PRO A 124 0.25 1.81 -9.05
CA PRO A 124 1.34 2.09 -9.99
C PRO A 124 2.32 3.14 -9.45
N VAL A 125 1.81 4.24 -8.92
CA VAL A 125 2.60 5.35 -8.35
C VAL A 125 3.37 4.89 -7.12
N LEU A 126 2.73 4.10 -6.24
CA LEU A 126 3.36 3.54 -5.05
C LEU A 126 4.52 2.61 -5.42
N ALA A 127 4.35 1.77 -6.45
CA ALA A 127 5.40 0.89 -6.93
C ALA A 127 6.60 1.67 -7.47
N ASP A 128 6.32 2.66 -8.33
CA ASP A 128 7.35 3.52 -8.92
C ASP A 128 8.13 4.30 -7.86
N ALA A 129 7.41 4.98 -6.96
CA ALA A 129 8.03 5.74 -5.87
C ALA A 129 8.87 4.85 -4.95
N ALA A 130 8.44 3.61 -4.68
CA ALA A 130 9.16 2.72 -3.79
C ALA A 130 10.46 2.17 -4.41
N VAL A 131 10.46 1.89 -5.71
CA VAL A 131 11.67 1.51 -6.45
C VAL A 131 12.73 2.62 -6.38
N ARG A 132 12.30 3.88 -6.52
CA ARG A 132 13.18 5.06 -6.40
C ARG A 132 13.64 5.24 -4.96
N ALA A 133 12.72 5.17 -3.99
CA ALA A 133 12.99 5.45 -2.58
C ALA A 133 14.01 4.46 -1.97
N LEU A 134 13.91 3.19 -2.34
CA LEU A 134 14.84 2.15 -1.84
C LEU A 134 16.16 2.12 -2.63
N ASP A 135 16.36 2.98 -3.64
CA ASP A 135 17.50 2.96 -4.57
C ASP A 135 17.84 1.55 -5.09
N LEU A 136 16.83 0.81 -5.57
CA LEU A 136 17.02 -0.59 -5.99
C LEU A 136 17.97 -0.74 -7.19
N SER A 137 18.29 0.35 -7.90
CA SER A 137 19.33 0.37 -8.94
C SER A 137 20.74 0.20 -8.38
N LEU A 138 20.98 0.56 -7.12
CA LEU A 138 22.24 0.30 -6.43
C LEU A 138 22.27 -1.09 -5.82
N ASP A 139 21.21 -1.44 -5.10
CA ASP A 139 21.13 -2.69 -4.36
C ASP A 139 19.67 -3.17 -4.28
N ILE A 140 19.38 -4.22 -5.04
CA ILE A 140 18.05 -4.84 -5.06
C ILE A 140 17.74 -5.57 -3.74
N GLU A 141 18.74 -5.97 -2.95
CA GLU A 141 18.51 -6.67 -1.68
C GLU A 141 17.86 -5.77 -0.63
N ARG A 142 17.92 -4.44 -0.82
CA ARG A 142 17.17 -3.48 -0.01
C ARG A 142 15.67 -3.74 -0.03
N SER A 143 15.13 -4.37 -1.08
CA SER A 143 13.72 -4.78 -1.13
C SER A 143 13.35 -5.83 -0.07
N LEU A 144 14.34 -6.56 0.46
CA LEU A 144 14.19 -7.61 1.46
C LEU A 144 14.49 -7.12 2.88
N GLN A 145 14.77 -5.83 3.06
CA GLN A 145 15.20 -5.25 4.34
C GLN A 145 14.40 -4.00 4.71
N PHE A 146 13.92 -3.25 3.70
CA PHE A 146 13.25 -1.98 3.88
C PHE A 146 11.83 -1.97 3.32
N VAL A 147 11.00 -1.07 3.84
CA VAL A 147 9.70 -0.69 3.27
C VAL A 147 9.70 0.78 2.90
N LEU A 148 8.91 1.14 1.90
CA LEU A 148 8.42 2.52 1.79
C LEU A 148 7.21 2.68 2.71
N ALA A 149 7.35 3.46 3.78
CA ALA A 149 6.25 3.87 4.64
C ALA A 149 5.62 5.17 4.11
N VAL A 150 4.29 5.21 3.99
CA VAL A 150 3.53 6.40 3.59
C VAL A 150 2.53 6.73 4.70
N PHE A 151 2.67 7.92 5.28
CA PHE A 151 1.81 8.43 6.34
C PHE A 151 0.62 9.16 5.74
N LEU A 152 -0.57 8.83 6.23
CA LEU A 152 -1.84 9.29 5.69
C LEU A 152 -2.73 9.91 6.78
N ARG A 153 -3.52 10.90 6.37
CA ARG A 153 -4.63 11.44 7.17
C ARG A 153 -5.95 11.27 6.45
N ARG A 154 -7.03 11.13 7.22
CA ARG A 154 -8.37 10.95 6.68
C ARG A 154 -8.87 12.26 6.06
N ARG A 155 -9.40 12.16 4.84
CA ARG A 155 -10.10 13.24 4.16
C ARG A 155 -11.60 13.16 4.44
N GLN A 156 -12.12 14.08 5.25
CA GLN A 156 -13.51 14.08 5.70
C GLN A 156 -14.52 14.46 4.61
N ASP A 157 -14.11 15.28 3.64
CA ASP A 157 -14.92 15.76 2.52
C ASP A 157 -14.97 14.79 1.33
N SER A 158 -14.27 13.64 1.41
CA SER A 158 -14.24 12.68 0.32
C SER A 158 -15.57 11.95 0.13
N GLN A 159 -16.14 12.08 -1.07
CA GLN A 159 -17.34 11.34 -1.48
C GLN A 159 -17.05 9.92 -1.99
N ARG A 160 -15.76 9.58 -2.20
CA ARG A 160 -15.35 8.26 -2.71
C ARG A 160 -14.25 7.66 -1.83
N SER A 161 -14.33 6.35 -1.62
CA SER A 161 -13.40 5.63 -0.74
C SER A 161 -11.95 5.66 -1.24
N GLU A 162 -11.75 5.61 -2.56
CA GLU A 162 -10.42 5.65 -3.20
C GLU A 162 -9.77 7.04 -3.19
N THR A 163 -10.47 8.05 -2.69
CA THR A 163 -10.00 9.43 -2.52
C THR A 163 -10.02 9.90 -1.07
N SER A 164 -10.17 8.97 -0.12
CA SER A 164 -10.43 9.27 1.29
C SER A 164 -9.21 9.65 2.12
N PHE A 165 -8.02 9.79 1.53
CA PHE A 165 -6.80 10.07 2.28
C PHE A 165 -5.95 11.14 1.60
N PHE A 166 -5.20 11.87 2.43
CA PHE A 166 -4.04 12.66 2.01
C PHE A 166 -2.78 11.99 2.50
N ALA A 167 -1.75 11.94 1.65
CA ALA A 167 -0.39 11.63 2.06
C ALA A 167 0.24 12.86 2.71
N THR A 168 0.75 12.70 3.93
CA THR A 168 1.29 13.77 4.76
C THR A 168 2.78 13.61 5.04
N GLY A 169 3.31 12.41 4.88
CA GLY A 169 4.73 12.10 5.01
C GLY A 169 5.05 10.77 4.34
N ALA A 170 6.33 10.50 4.11
CA ALA A 170 6.79 9.21 3.62
C ALA A 170 8.27 9.01 3.96
N GLU A 171 8.63 7.81 4.41
CA GLU A 171 10.00 7.46 4.79
C GLU A 171 10.37 6.03 4.38
N VAL A 172 11.66 5.79 4.19
CA VAL A 172 12.20 4.44 4.00
C VAL A 172 12.58 3.88 5.36
N LEU A 173 11.91 2.82 5.79
CA LEU A 173 12.10 2.24 7.12
C LEU A 173 12.61 0.81 7.02
N PRO A 174 13.59 0.40 7.84
CA PRO A 174 13.96 -1.01 7.97
C PRO A 174 12.79 -1.79 8.61
N PHE A 175 12.72 -3.11 8.40
CA PHE A 175 11.69 -3.93 9.06
C PHE A 175 11.76 -3.87 10.58
N GLU A 176 12.95 -3.65 11.14
CA GLU A 176 13.22 -3.43 12.56
C GLU A 176 12.53 -2.17 13.12
N ALA A 177 12.06 -1.26 12.25
CA ALA A 177 11.20 -0.15 12.64
C ALA A 177 9.79 -0.58 13.05
N PHE A 178 9.44 -1.84 12.94
CA PHE A 178 8.13 -2.34 13.34
C PHE A 178 8.28 -3.26 14.55
N PRO A 179 7.50 -3.08 15.63
CA PRO A 179 7.61 -3.96 16.80
C PRO A 179 7.17 -5.39 16.46
N SER A 180 7.73 -6.37 17.16
CA SER A 180 7.28 -7.77 17.10
C SER A 180 5.80 -7.89 17.50
N PRO A 181 4.99 -8.75 16.84
CA PRO A 181 5.37 -9.76 15.84
C PRO A 181 5.51 -9.23 14.40
N ARG A 182 5.25 -7.94 14.15
CA ARG A 182 5.13 -7.40 12.79
C ARG A 182 6.44 -7.42 12.00
N CYS A 183 7.57 -7.16 12.64
CA CYS A 183 8.89 -7.30 12.00
C CYS A 183 9.09 -8.72 11.42
N GLU A 184 8.82 -9.73 12.23
CA GLU A 184 8.95 -11.14 11.80
C GLU A 184 7.95 -11.49 10.71
N GLU A 185 6.71 -10.99 10.80
CA GLU A 185 5.73 -11.14 9.73
C GLU A 185 6.19 -10.52 8.41
N PHE A 186 6.83 -9.35 8.43
CA PHE A 186 7.40 -8.74 7.22
C PHE A 186 8.54 -9.58 6.64
N LYS A 187 9.47 -10.03 7.48
CA LYS A 187 10.61 -10.88 7.07
C LYS A 187 10.15 -12.19 6.43
N ASP A 188 9.11 -12.82 6.97
CA ASP A 188 8.56 -14.06 6.42
C ASP A 188 7.76 -13.84 5.14
N GLN A 189 6.96 -12.77 5.09
CA GLN A 189 6.09 -12.51 3.94
C GLN A 189 6.87 -11.97 2.74
N ILE A 190 7.91 -11.16 2.94
CA ILE A 190 8.65 -10.56 1.83
C ILE A 190 9.32 -11.61 0.96
N ARG A 191 9.84 -12.70 1.55
CA ARG A 191 10.45 -13.81 0.80
C ARG A 191 9.44 -14.47 -0.14
N LYS A 192 8.22 -14.70 0.33
CA LYS A 192 7.13 -15.27 -0.48
C LYS A 192 6.68 -14.32 -1.58
N VAL A 193 6.65 -13.02 -1.29
CA VAL A 193 6.31 -11.97 -2.24
C VAL A 193 7.38 -11.87 -3.33
N ASP A 194 8.65 -11.87 -2.95
CA ASP A 194 9.80 -11.83 -3.85
C ASP A 194 9.82 -13.05 -4.78
N GLU A 195 9.73 -14.26 -4.23
CA GLU A 195 9.63 -15.48 -5.01
C GLU A 195 8.41 -15.49 -5.94
N GLY A 196 7.27 -14.97 -5.49
CA GLY A 196 6.04 -14.87 -6.28
C GLY A 196 6.22 -13.96 -7.50
N HIS A 197 6.82 -12.78 -7.31
CA HIS A 197 7.09 -11.84 -8.40
C HIS A 197 8.15 -12.39 -9.37
N LYS A 198 9.20 -13.04 -8.86
CA LYS A 198 10.22 -13.73 -9.67
C LYS A 198 9.63 -14.83 -10.55
N LYS A 199 8.72 -15.63 -10.00
CA LYS A 199 7.98 -16.67 -10.78
C LYS A 199 7.11 -16.07 -11.88
N SER A 200 6.71 -14.80 -11.77
CA SER A 200 5.96 -14.08 -12.81
C SER A 200 6.84 -13.32 -13.81
N GLY A 201 8.16 -13.48 -13.77
CA GLY A 201 9.09 -12.84 -14.71
C GLY A 201 9.59 -11.46 -14.29
N MET A 202 9.32 -11.03 -13.06
CA MET A 202 9.88 -9.79 -12.49
C MET A 202 11.21 -10.09 -11.76
N ASP A 203 11.99 -9.07 -11.42
CA ASP A 203 13.28 -9.26 -10.73
C ASP A 203 13.15 -9.43 -9.22
N GLY A 204 12.03 -8.98 -8.65
CA GLY A 204 11.75 -9.15 -7.24
C GLY A 204 10.47 -8.47 -6.78
N GLY A 205 10.23 -8.55 -5.48
CA GLY A 205 9.12 -7.89 -4.81
C GLY A 205 9.59 -7.04 -3.62
N LEU A 206 8.81 -6.01 -3.30
CA LEU A 206 9.06 -5.08 -2.20
C LEU A 206 7.73 -4.70 -1.51
N PHE A 207 7.81 -4.11 -0.32
CA PHE A 207 6.64 -3.62 0.41
C PHE A 207 6.52 -2.10 0.43
N VAL A 208 5.29 -1.63 0.21
CA VAL A 208 4.85 -0.28 0.55
C VAL A 208 3.83 -0.38 1.68
N VAL A 209 4.00 0.37 2.76
CA VAL A 209 3.13 0.34 3.94
C VAL A 209 2.44 1.69 4.08
N LEU A 210 1.12 1.69 3.90
CA LEU A 210 0.30 2.89 4.07
C LEU A 210 -0.28 2.90 5.49
N MET A 211 -0.09 4.00 6.22
CA MET A 211 -0.45 4.12 7.63
C MET A 211 -1.31 5.35 7.87
N CYS A 212 -2.54 5.15 8.33
CA CYS A 212 -3.37 6.20 8.89
C CYS A 212 -3.37 6.04 10.41
N LEU A 213 -2.51 6.80 11.08
CA LEU A 213 -2.27 6.67 12.52
C LEU A 213 -3.46 7.16 13.35
N GLU A 214 -4.16 8.21 12.90
CA GLU A 214 -5.40 8.73 13.54
C GLU A 214 -6.50 7.66 13.62
N GLU A 215 -6.59 6.78 12.62
CA GLU A 215 -7.59 5.70 12.56
C GLU A 215 -6.99 4.33 12.97
N SER A 216 -5.76 4.31 13.51
CA SER A 216 -4.98 3.10 13.83
C SER A 216 -5.07 2.02 12.75
N THR A 217 -5.04 2.43 11.48
CA THR A 217 -5.29 1.56 10.33
C THR A 217 -4.06 1.55 9.43
N MET A 218 -3.66 0.36 9.00
CA MET A 218 -2.57 0.18 8.05
C MET A 218 -2.94 -0.76 6.91
N ASN A 219 -2.31 -0.58 5.76
CA ASN A 219 -2.41 -1.49 4.63
C ASN A 219 -1.03 -1.75 4.04
N VAL A 220 -0.66 -3.03 3.95
CA VAL A 220 0.60 -3.48 3.34
C VAL A 220 0.32 -3.79 1.87
N ALA A 221 1.09 -3.17 0.98
CA ALA A 221 0.98 -3.30 -0.45
C ALA A 221 2.26 -3.93 -1.01
N PRO A 222 2.25 -5.24 -1.30
CA PRO A 222 3.33 -5.88 -2.05
C PRO A 222 3.30 -5.39 -3.49
N VAL A 223 4.45 -5.02 -4.04
CA VAL A 223 4.60 -4.57 -5.44
C VAL A 223 5.85 -5.21 -6.05
N GLY A 224 5.81 -5.45 -7.36
CA GLY A 224 6.94 -6.02 -8.10
C GLY A 224 7.77 -4.96 -8.80
N PHE A 225 9.01 -5.30 -9.12
CA PHE A 225 9.92 -4.44 -9.88
C PHE A 225 10.71 -5.23 -10.92
N SER A 226 11.18 -4.54 -11.97
CA SER A 226 12.06 -5.10 -13.00
C SER A 226 13.30 -4.22 -13.13
N ARG A 227 14.48 -4.82 -13.33
CA ARG A 227 15.77 -4.12 -13.45
C ARG A 227 15.79 -3.11 -14.58
N ASP A 228 15.11 -3.44 -15.68
CA ASP A 228 15.01 -2.59 -16.87
C ASP A 228 14.17 -1.32 -16.65
N ALA A 229 13.41 -1.27 -15.54
CA ALA A 229 12.55 -0.15 -15.16
C ALA A 229 13.08 0.60 -13.91
N LEU A 230 14.34 0.39 -13.53
CA LEU A 230 14.95 1.06 -12.38
C LEU A 230 15.46 2.47 -12.76
N TYR A 231 15.47 3.36 -11.78
CA TYR A 231 15.88 4.75 -11.93
C TYR A 231 17.32 4.96 -11.46
N PRO A 232 18.02 6.01 -11.94
CA PRO A 232 19.30 6.40 -11.36
C PRO A 232 19.23 6.58 -9.83
N PRO A 233 20.30 6.27 -9.09
CA PRO A 233 20.33 6.45 -7.63
C PRO A 233 20.06 7.90 -7.22
N GLY A 234 19.33 8.10 -6.12
CA GLY A 234 19.00 9.44 -5.62
C GLY A 234 17.95 10.19 -6.45
N THR A 235 17.27 9.51 -7.38
CA THR A 235 16.15 10.10 -8.14
C THR A 235 15.08 10.62 -7.16
N PRO A 236 14.68 11.90 -7.24
CA PRO A 236 13.64 12.45 -6.37
C PRO A 236 12.33 11.67 -6.45
N TRP A 237 11.78 11.31 -5.29
CA TRP A 237 10.59 10.46 -5.22
C TRP A 237 9.49 11.02 -4.30
N LYS A 238 9.82 11.81 -3.26
CA LYS A 238 8.82 12.37 -2.33
C LYS A 238 7.85 13.32 -3.04
N GLU A 239 8.35 14.28 -3.81
CA GLU A 239 7.52 15.22 -4.57
C GLU A 239 6.65 14.52 -5.62
N PHE A 240 7.23 13.56 -6.34
CA PHE A 240 6.51 12.69 -7.27
C PHE A 240 5.38 11.91 -6.58
N LEU A 241 5.68 11.28 -5.44
CA LEU A 241 4.70 10.53 -4.65
C LEU A 241 3.56 11.45 -4.18
N PHE A 242 3.88 12.58 -3.55
CA PHE A 242 2.86 13.45 -2.96
C PHE A 242 1.97 14.12 -4.00
N SER A 243 2.53 14.60 -5.12
CA SER A 243 1.72 15.15 -6.23
C SER A 243 0.71 14.11 -6.73
N HIS A 244 1.14 12.87 -6.95
CA HIS A 244 0.26 11.84 -7.48
C HIS A 244 -0.73 11.26 -6.45
N LEU A 245 -0.37 11.21 -5.17
CA LEU A 245 -1.25 10.75 -4.10
C LEU A 245 -2.26 11.81 -3.65
N ASN A 246 -1.93 13.10 -3.73
CA ASN A 246 -2.79 14.19 -3.22
C ASN A 246 -3.53 14.95 -4.34
N GLU A 247 -2.91 15.11 -5.51
CA GLU A 247 -3.53 15.80 -6.66
C GLU A 247 -4.25 14.83 -7.59
N GLY A 248 -3.88 13.53 -7.56
CA GLY A 248 -4.61 12.44 -8.22
C GLY A 248 -6.02 12.17 -7.66
N VAL A 249 -6.52 13.09 -6.83
CA VAL A 249 -7.67 12.91 -5.94
C VAL A 249 -8.80 13.91 -6.26
N VAL A 250 -8.68 14.69 -7.34
CA VAL A 250 -9.72 15.62 -7.77
C VAL A 250 -10.24 15.27 -9.16
N ASN A 251 -11.34 14.49 -9.15
CA ASN A 251 -12.49 14.45 -10.10
C ASN A 251 -13.25 13.11 -10.02
#